data_AF-W4I8K3-F1
#
_entry.id   AF-W4I8K3-F1
#
_cell.length_a   1.000
_cell.length_b   1.000
_cell.length_c   1.000
_cell.angle_alpha   90.00
_cell.angle_beta   90.00
_cell.angle_gamma   90.00
#
_symmetry.space_group_name_H-M   'P 1'
#
loop_
_entity.id
_entity.type
_entity.pdbx_description
1 polymer ?
#
loop_
_entity_poly.entity_id
_entity_poly.type
_entity_poly.pdbx_seq_one_letter_code
_entity_poly.pdbx_strand_id
1 'polypeptide(L)' 'MNIENKPQIIEHINYCLDNTIYDLKWVHGKSNIIAVGEMLDKKGYIHIYNLDRGKFTCISKTNLDKGVKTIAPFFSSTG' A
#
# COMPACT_ATOMS: atom_id res chain seq x y z
N MET A 1 -32.84 17.59 -5.03
CA MET A 1 -31.40 17.71 -4.70
C MET A 1 -30.63 16.78 -5.63
N ASN A 2 -29.84 17.30 -6.56
CA ASN A 2 -29.00 16.49 -7.47
C ASN A 2 -27.83 15.89 -6.70
N ILE A 3 -28.06 14.73 -6.08
CA ILE A 3 -27.02 13.92 -5.42
C ILE A 3 -25.99 13.43 -6.46
N GLU A 4 -26.40 13.26 -7.71
CA GLU A 4 -25.57 12.83 -8.83
C GLU A 4 -24.46 13.82 -9.21
N ASN A 5 -24.59 15.11 -8.86
CA ASN A 5 -23.60 16.14 -9.20
C ASN A 5 -22.54 16.35 -8.11
N LYS A 6 -22.55 15.54 -7.04
CA LYS A 6 -21.56 15.64 -5.96
C LYS A 6 -20.42 14.63 -6.18
N PRO A 7 -19.18 14.96 -5.79
CA PRO A 7 -18.08 13.99 -5.78
C PRO A 7 -18.48 12.75 -4.99
N GLN A 8 -18.17 11.58 -5.55
CA GLN A 8 -18.47 10.30 -4.94
C GLN A 8 -17.18 9.64 -4.47
N ILE A 9 -17.23 9.03 -3.29
CA ILE A 9 -16.21 8.08 -2.84
C ILE A 9 -16.68 6.71 -3.31
N ILE A 10 -15.97 6.13 -4.27
CA ILE A 10 -16.30 4.84 -4.87
C ILE A 10 -15.24 3.84 -4.43
N GLU A 11 -15.66 2.71 -3.88
CA GLU A 11 -14.77 1.58 -3.61
C GLU A 11 -14.45 0.88 -4.92
N HIS A 12 -13.34 1.29 -5.56
CA HIS A 12 -12.91 0.64 -6.79
C HIS A 12 -12.31 -0.75 -6.52
N ILE A 13 -11.66 -0.93 -5.37
CA ILE A 13 -10.92 -2.15 -5.01
C ILE A 13 -10.95 -2.33 -3.51
N ASN A 14 -11.21 -3.57 -3.09
CA ASN A 14 -10.98 -4.06 -1.74
C ASN A 14 -10.08 -5.29 -1.83
N TYR A 15 -9.02 -5.35 -1.04
CA TYR A 15 -8.12 -6.50 -1.01
C TYR A 15 -7.71 -6.82 0.43
N CYS A 16 -8.12 -7.99 0.91
CA CYS A 16 -7.79 -8.45 2.26
C CYS A 16 -6.33 -8.91 2.34
N LEU A 17 -5.68 -8.63 3.47
CA LEU A 17 -4.32 -9.02 3.77
C LEU A 17 -4.27 -9.71 5.14
N ASP A 18 -3.41 -10.72 5.28
CA ASP A 18 -3.28 -11.51 6.50
C ASP A 18 -2.48 -10.79 7.61
N ASN A 19 -1.71 -9.77 7.24
CA ASN A 19 -0.82 -9.05 8.13
C ASN A 19 -1.45 -7.75 8.64
N THR A 20 -0.97 -7.26 9.78
CA THR A 20 -1.40 -5.94 10.30
C THR A 20 -0.66 -4.84 9.56
N ILE A 21 -1.39 -4.04 8.78
CA ILE A 21 -0.87 -2.86 8.09
C ILE A 21 -0.93 -1.66 9.04
N TYR A 22 0.19 -0.95 9.18
CA TYR A 22 0.23 0.29 9.95
C TYR A 22 0.25 1.55 9.07
N ASP A 23 0.89 1.48 7.90
CA ASP A 23 0.92 2.59 6.95
C ASP A 23 1.00 2.08 5.51
N LEU A 24 0.51 2.90 4.60
CA LEU A 24 0.44 2.62 3.18
C LEU A 24 0.67 3.89 2.37
N LYS A 25 1.51 3.81 1.34
CA LYS A 25 1.87 4.95 0.48
C LYS A 25 1.94 4.53 -0.98
N TRP A 26 1.48 5.40 -1.87
CA TRP A 26 1.71 5.26 -3.31
C TRP A 26 3.18 5.49 -3.65
N VAL A 27 3.68 4.77 -4.64
CA VAL A 27 4.94 5.08 -5.29
C VAL A 27 4.67 6.08 -6.41
N HIS A 28 5.35 7.23 -6.38
CA HIS A 28 5.15 8.27 -7.39
C HIS A 28 5.43 7.76 -8.80
N GLY A 29 4.59 8.18 -9.75
CA GLY A 29 4.71 7.84 -11.17
C GLY A 29 4.45 6.36 -11.49
N LYS A 30 3.98 5.55 -10.52
CA LYS A 30 3.72 4.12 -10.71
C LYS A 30 2.37 3.73 -10.13
N SER A 31 1.81 2.65 -10.66
CA SER A 31 0.62 1.98 -10.08
C SER A 31 1.00 1.06 -8.92
N ASN A 32 2.02 1.43 -8.12
CA ASN A 32 2.51 0.62 -7.03
C ASN A 32 2.18 1.23 -5.67
N ILE A 33 1.92 0.35 -4.72
CA ILE A 33 1.61 0.69 -3.34
C ILE A 33 2.62 -0.01 -2.44
N ILE A 34 3.22 0.74 -1.52
CA ILE A 34 4.05 0.20 -0.44
C ILE A 34 3.16 0.06 0.80
N ALA A 35 3.09 -1.14 1.36
CA ALA A 35 2.46 -1.38 2.65
C ALA A 35 3.51 -1.82 3.66
N VAL A 36 3.44 -1.24 4.85
CA VAL A 36 4.33 -1.58 5.96
C VAL A 36 3.54 -1.92 7.20
N GLY A 37 4.10 -2.79 8.03
CA GLY A 37 3.41 -3.24 9.21
C GLY A 37 4.13 -4.34 9.96
N GLU A 38 3.34 -5.22 10.55
CA GLU A 38 3.79 -6.35 11.35
C GLU A 38 3.02 -7.63 10.97
N MET A 39 3.75 -8.75 10.89
CA MET A 39 3.22 -10.08 10.66
C MET A 39 2.81 -10.74 11.99
N LEU A 40 2.09 -11.86 11.92
CA LEU A 40 1.61 -12.57 13.12
C LEU A 40 2.75 -13.07 14.04
N ASP A 41 3.95 -13.29 13.50
CA ASP A 41 5.14 -13.69 14.26
C ASP A 41 5.93 -12.49 14.84
N LYS A 42 5.33 -11.28 14.83
CA LYS A 42 5.90 -10.00 15.28
C LYS A 42 7.07 -9.48 14.45
N LYS A 43 7.35 -10.08 13.30
CA LYS A 43 8.31 -9.54 12.33
C LYS A 43 7.69 -8.40 11.54
N GLY A 44 8.49 -7.38 11.25
CA GLY A 44 8.04 -6.31 10.36
C GLY A 44 8.05 -6.74 8.91
N TYR A 45 7.36 -5.96 8.08
CA TYR A 45 7.42 -6.15 6.64
C TYR A 45 7.34 -4.84 5.87
N ILE A 46 7.92 -4.88 4.67
CA ILE A 46 7.72 -3.91 3.60
C ILE A 46 7.33 -4.72 2.37
N HIS A 47 6.06 -4.61 1.98
CA HIS A 47 5.54 -5.27 0.79
C HIS A 47 5.20 -4.22 -0.27
N ILE A 48 5.53 -4.52 -1.53
CA ILE A 48 5.12 -3.68 -2.67
C ILE A 48 4.07 -4.44 -3.45
N TYR A 49 2.96 -3.76 -3.70
CA TYR A 49 1.85 -4.28 -4.49
C TYR A 49 1.75 -3.49 -5.79
N ASN A 50 1.44 -4.19 -6.88
CA ASN A 50 1.07 -3.59 -8.15
C ASN A 50 -0.44 -3.64 -8.31
N LEU A 51 -1.01 -2.48 -8.61
CA LEU A 51 -2.38 -2.36 -9.04
C LEU A 51 -2.44 -2.30 -10.56
N ASP A 52 -3.03 -3.32 -11.17
CA ASP A 52 -3.27 -3.36 -12.61
C ASP A 52 -4.73 -3.75 -12.89
N ARG A 53 -5.51 -2.82 -13.45
CA ARG A 53 -6.90 -3.03 -13.89
C ARG A 53 -7.78 -3.75 -12.85
N GLY A 54 -7.72 -3.31 -11.59
CA GLY A 54 -8.48 -3.90 -10.48
C GLY A 54 -7.82 -5.12 -9.84
N LYS A 55 -6.75 -5.66 -10.42
CA LYS A 55 -5.97 -6.75 -9.84
C LYS A 55 -4.87 -6.20 -8.95
N PHE A 56 -4.93 -6.54 -7.67
CA PHE A 56 -3.92 -6.20 -6.68
C PHE A 56 -2.99 -7.38 -6.47
N THR A 57 -1.70 -7.21 -6.75
CA THR A 57 -0.71 -8.31 -6.71
C THR A 57 0.51 -7.90 -5.91
N CYS A 58 0.96 -8.75 -4.98
CA CYS A 58 2.21 -8.52 -4.27
C CYS A 58 3.38 -8.84 -5.20
N ILE A 59 4.20 -7.83 -5.53
CA ILE A 59 5.35 -7.95 -6.44
C ILE A 59 6.69 -7.96 -5.70
N SER A 60 6.72 -7.57 -4.43
CA SER A 60 7.91 -7.65 -3.59
C SER A 60 7.52 -7.87 -2.13
N LYS A 61 8.29 -8.72 -1.44
CA LYS A 61 8.14 -9.04 -0.03
C LYS A 61 9.49 -8.93 0.66
N THR A 62 9.60 -8.00 1.60
CA THR A 62 10.77 -7.85 2.46
C THR A 62 10.33 -8.00 3.91
N ASN A 63 11.00 -8.90 4.63
CA ASN A 63 10.75 -9.11 6.06
C ASN A 63 11.83 -8.39 6.87
N LEU A 64 11.45 -7.93 8.05
CA LEU A 64 12.31 -7.18 8.98
C LEU A 64 12.16 -7.77 10.38
N ASP A 65 13.14 -7.54 11.24
CA ASP A 65 13.13 -8.09 12.60
C ASP A 65 12.10 -7.43 13.53
N LYS A 66 11.60 -6.23 13.17
CA LYS A 66 10.67 -5.44 13.98
C LYS A 66 9.61 -4.77 13.12
N GLY A 67 8.40 -4.64 13.66
CA GLY A 67 7.27 -3.96 13.02
C GLY A 67 7.58 -2.52 12.57
N VAL A 68 7.05 -2.13 11.41
CA VAL A 68 7.26 -0.81 10.82
C VAL A 68 5.97 0.01 10.88
N LYS A 69 5.97 1.08 11.68
CA LYS A 69 4.78 1.89 11.95
C LYS A 69 4.42 2.89 10.85
N THR A 70 5.41 3.42 10.13
CA THR A 70 5.20 4.40 9.06
C THR A 70 6.30 4.31 8.02
N ILE A 71 6.02 4.79 6.82
CA ILE A 71 7.01 4.92 5.74
C ILE A 71 6.87 6.27 5.04
N ALA A 72 8.00 6.90 4.77
CA ALA A 72 8.10 8.10 3.95
C ALA A 72 9.01 7.78 2.75
N PRO A 73 8.44 7.37 1.61
CA PRO A 73 9.24 7.20 0.40
C PRO A 73 9.83 8.56 0.01
N PHE A 74 11.16 8.64 -0.06
CA PHE A 74 11.87 9.82 -0.53
C PHE A 74 12.27 9.62 -2.00
N PHE A 75 12.26 10.71 -2.76
CA PHE A 75 12.79 10.75 -4.11
C PHE A 75 14.19 11.36 -4.04
N SER A 76 15.21 10.67 -4.56
CA SER A 76 16.46 11.35 -4.92
C SER A 76 16.40 11.70 -6.40
N SER A 77 16.68 12.95 -6.72
CA SER A 77 16.69 13.47 -8.10
C SER A 77 18.01 13.20 -8.82
N THR A 78 18.79 12.21 -8.38
CA THR A 78 20.06 11.85 -9.00
C THR A 78 19.83 10.72 -9.99
N GLY A 79 19.49 11.10 -11.22
CA GLY A 79 19.62 10.27 -12.42
C GLY A 79 20.88 10.65 -13.18
#